data_AF-A0A930DBV0-F1
#
_entry.id   AF-A0A930DBV0-F1
#
_cell.length_a   1.000
_cell.length_b   1.000
_cell.length_c   1.000
_cell.angle_alpha   90.00
_cell.angle_beta   90.00
_cell.angle_gamma   90.00
#
_symmetry.space_group_name_H-M   'P 1'
#
loop_
_entity.id
_entity.type
_entity.pdbx_description
1 polymer ?
#
loop_
_entity_poly.entity_id
_entity_poly.type
_entity_poly.pdbx_seq_one_letter_code
_entity_poly.pdbx_strand_id
1 'polypeptide(L)'
;HGYNTIPFFEIRRYIDNFDKLGMITVINLGGNVLAFMPFGFFRPIIGRRKNAFFRTLIQGCLFSLMVEVIQLLTNVGSFDVDDIILNTFGVFLGYIIFILFKFIIWRRE
;
A
#
# COMPACT_ATOMS: atom_id res chain seq x y z
N HIS A 1 10.69 -7.56 -19.65
CA HIS A 1 10.60 -7.83 -18.20
C HIS A 1 11.55 -6.91 -17.48
N GLY A 2 11.03 -5.98 -16.69
CA GLY A 2 11.84 -5.09 -15.85
C GLY A 2 11.70 -5.52 -14.40
N TYR A 3 12.78 -5.42 -13.64
CA TYR A 3 12.75 -5.47 -12.18
C TYR A 3 13.19 -4.08 -11.75
N ASN A 4 12.30 -3.31 -11.14
CA ASN A 4 12.71 -2.07 -10.51
C ASN A 4 13.09 -2.37 -9.06
N THR A 5 14.40 -2.39 -8.81
CA THR A 5 14.96 -2.55 -7.46
C THR A 5 15.44 -1.23 -6.89
N ILE A 6 15.34 -0.14 -7.66
CA ILE A 6 15.77 1.19 -7.25
C ILE A 6 14.57 1.90 -6.62
N PRO A 7 14.63 2.20 -5.32
CA PRO A 7 13.56 2.91 -4.65
C PRO A 7 13.33 4.30 -5.27
N PHE A 8 12.06 4.66 -5.38
CA PHE A 8 11.51 5.90 -5.93
C PHE A 8 11.76 6.15 -7.41
N PHE A 9 12.30 5.19 -8.16
CA PHE A 9 12.57 5.35 -9.59
C PHE A 9 11.28 5.47 -10.41
N GLU A 10 10.34 4.54 -10.21
CA GLU A 10 9.08 4.49 -10.93
C GLU A 10 8.13 5.61 -10.48
N ILE A 11 8.11 5.92 -9.18
CA ILE A 11 7.38 7.08 -8.64
C ILE A 11 7.83 8.37 -9.33
N ARG A 12 9.14 8.60 -9.43
CA ARG A 12 9.68 9.78 -10.13
C ARG A 12 9.34 9.75 -11.61
N ARG A 13 9.48 8.60 -12.27
CA ARG A 13 9.11 8.46 -13.69
C ARG A 13 7.67 8.86 -13.96
N TYR A 14 6.74 8.45 -13.10
CA TYR A 14 5.32 8.78 -13.22
C TYR A 14 5.05 10.28 -12.97
N ILE A 15 5.73 10.89 -12.00
CA ILE A 15 5.60 12.32 -11.68
C ILE A 15 6.20 13.18 -12.80
N ASP A 16 7.42 12.88 -13.26
CA ASP A 16 8.12 13.66 -14.27
C ASP A 16 7.45 13.58 -15.65
N ASN A 17 6.74 12.48 -15.92
CA ASN A 17 5.98 12.30 -17.16
C ASN A 17 4.47 12.52 -16.95
N PHE A 18 4.05 13.20 -15.88
CA PHE A 18 2.64 13.40 -15.58
C PHE A 18 1.90 14.09 -16.73
N ASP A 19 2.51 15.09 -17.38
CA ASP A 19 1.91 15.80 -18.52
C ASP A 19 1.61 14.88 -19.72
N LYS A 20 2.33 13.76 -19.83
CA LYS A 20 2.16 12.78 -20.91
C LYS A 20 1.26 11.62 -20.51
N LEU A 21 1.33 11.19 -19.25
CA LEU A 21 0.66 10.00 -18.73
C LEU A 21 -0.71 10.32 -18.09
N GLY A 22 -0.89 11.52 -17.56
CA GLY A 22 -2.13 12.03 -16.98
C GLY A 22 -2.74 11.07 -15.96
N MET A 23 -3.94 10.57 -16.27
CA MET A 23 -4.69 9.68 -15.37
C MET A 23 -4.03 8.33 -15.12
N ILE A 24 -3.17 7.85 -16.02
CA ILE A 24 -2.45 6.59 -15.81
C ILE A 24 -1.53 6.69 -14.59
N THR A 25 -0.85 7.84 -14.41
CA THR A 25 -0.04 8.11 -13.21
C THR A 25 -0.88 8.05 -11.94
N VAL A 26 -2.06 8.68 -11.95
CA VAL A 26 -2.96 8.69 -10.79
C VAL A 26 -3.44 7.28 -10.45
N ILE A 27 -3.77 6.47 -11.46
CA ILE A 27 -4.22 5.10 -11.27
C ILE A 27 -3.10 4.20 -10.77
N ASN A 28 -1.88 4.32 -11.26
CA ASN A 28 -0.77 3.47 -10.81
C ASN A 28 -0.35 3.84 -9.38
N LEU A 29 -0.05 5.11 -9.13
CA LEU A 29 0.39 5.56 -7.80
C LEU A 29 -0.74 5.44 -6.77
N GLY A 30 -1.92 5.95 -7.12
CA GLY A 30 -3.09 5.94 -6.25
C GLY A 30 -3.66 4.54 -6.09
N GLY A 31 -3.74 3.75 -7.16
CA GLY A 31 -4.27 2.39 -7.14
C GLY A 31 -3.49 1.47 -6.19
N ASN A 32 -2.16 1.55 -6.20
CA ASN A 32 -1.33 0.78 -5.28
C ASN A 32 -1.59 1.16 -3.82
N VAL A 33 -1.61 2.46 -3.50
CA VAL A 33 -1.99 2.93 -2.16
C VAL A 33 -3.40 2.45 -1.77
N LEU A 34 -4.40 2.66 -2.63
CA LEU A 34 -5.79 2.34 -2.36
C LEU A 34 -6.01 0.83 -2.19
N ALA A 35 -5.29 -0.02 -2.93
CA ALA A 35 -5.42 -1.47 -2.88
C ALA A 35 -5.11 -2.05 -1.49
N PHE A 36 -4.20 -1.41 -0.75
CA PHE A 36 -3.75 -1.89 0.57
C PHE A 36 -4.40 -1.17 1.76
N MET A 37 -5.13 -0.06 1.54
CA MET A 37 -5.87 0.60 2.62
C MET A 37 -6.89 -0.31 3.33
N PRO A 38 -7.69 -1.15 2.64
CA PRO A 38 -8.61 -2.06 3.32
C PRO A 38 -7.89 -3.00 4.29
N PHE A 39 -6.72 -3.51 3.90
CA PHE A 39 -5.90 -4.35 4.78
C PHE A 39 -5.49 -3.60 6.06
N GLY A 40 -5.00 -2.36 5.91
CA GLY A 40 -4.66 -1.50 7.05
C GLY A 40 -5.82 -1.20 7.99
N PHE A 41 -7.02 -1.04 7.44
CA PHE A 41 -8.24 -0.76 8.19
C PHE A 41 -8.78 -1.99 8.94
N PHE A 42 -8.93 -3.13 8.26
CA PHE A 42 -9.59 -4.32 8.82
C PHE A 42 -8.68 -5.12 9.74
N ARG A 43 -7.37 -5.15 9.47
CA ARG A 43 -6.41 -5.95 10.24
C ARG A 43 -6.46 -5.73 11.77
N PRO A 44 -6.48 -4.48 12.29
CA PRO A 44 -6.56 -4.23 13.74
C PRO A 44 -7.90 -4.62 14.38
N ILE A 45 -8.97 -4.80 13.60
CA ILE A 45 -10.29 -5.22 14.11
C ILE A 45 -10.23 -6.68 14.61
N ILE A 46 -9.45 -7.53 13.92
CA ILE A 46 -9.41 -8.98 14.15
C ILE A 46 -8.59 -9.36 15.40
N GLY A 47 -7.95 -8.40 16.09
CA GLY A 47 -7.23 -8.72 17.33
C GLY A 47 -6.86 -7.52 18.18
N ARG A 48 -7.37 -7.48 19.41
CA ARG A 48 -6.95 -6.52 20.44
C ARG A 48 -5.60 -6.94 21.03
N ARG A 49 -4.51 -6.58 20.36
CA ARG A 49 -3.14 -6.89 20.79
C ARG A 49 -2.33 -5.60 20.98
N LYS A 50 -1.39 -5.62 21.92
CA LYS A 50 -0.34 -4.60 22.02
C LYS A 50 0.42 -4.54 20.69
N ASN A 51 0.84 -3.35 20.27
CA ASN A 51 1.58 -3.09 19.02
C ASN A 51 0.81 -3.42 17.73
N ALA A 52 -0.52 -3.30 17.72
CA ALA A 52 -1.36 -3.56 16.54
C ALA A 52 -0.90 -2.78 15.30
N PHE A 53 -0.45 -1.53 15.47
CA PHE A 53 0.06 -0.69 14.39
C PHE A 53 1.26 -1.32 13.65
N PHE A 54 2.38 -1.54 14.35
CA PHE A 54 3.60 -2.09 13.74
C PHE A 54 3.37 -3.47 13.14
N ARG A 55 2.54 -4.30 13.79
CA ARG A 55 2.19 -5.63 13.24
C ARG A 55 1.40 -5.51 11.95
N THR A 56 0.43 -4.60 11.88
CA THR A 56 -0.34 -4.35 10.66
C THR A 56 0.57 -3.85 9.53
N LEU A 57 1.50 -2.93 9.82
CA LEU A 57 2.47 -2.45 8.83
C LEU A 57 3.41 -3.56 8.32
N ILE A 58 4.03 -4.32 9.23
CA ILE A 58 4.93 -5.42 8.84
C ILE A 58 4.19 -6.47 8.02
N GLN A 59 2.99 -6.87 8.46
CA GLN A 59 2.19 -7.86 7.74
C GLN A 59 1.72 -7.32 6.38
N GLY A 60 1.40 -6.04 6.30
CA GLY A 60 1.06 -5.37 5.05
C GLY A 60 2.22 -5.32 4.07
N CYS A 61 3.41 -4.93 4.54
CA CYS A 61 4.63 -4.91 3.74
C CYS A 61 5.02 -6.31 3.26
N LEU A 62 4.98 -7.33 4.13
CA LEU A 62 5.22 -8.72 3.74
C LEU A 62 4.19 -9.23 2.73
N PHE A 63 2.92 -8.86 2.90
CA PHE A 63 1.88 -9.22 1.94
C PHE A 63 2.11 -8.56 0.59
N SER A 64 2.48 -7.27 0.56
CA SER A 64 2.86 -6.59 -0.68
C SER A 64 4.07 -7.24 -1.35
N LEU A 65 5.11 -7.59 -0.58
CA LEU A 65 6.26 -8.31 -1.11
C LEU A 65 5.86 -9.66 -1.72
N MET A 66 4.94 -10.39 -1.07
CA MET A 66 4.41 -11.64 -1.63
C MET A 66 3.68 -11.40 -2.95
N VAL A 67 2.88 -10.33 -3.06
CA VAL A 67 2.17 -9.99 -4.30
C VAL A 67 3.15 -9.71 -5.44
N GLU A 68 4.18 -8.88 -5.20
CA GLU A 68 5.22 -8.59 -6.19
C GLU A 68 5.99 -9.85 -6.62
N VAL A 69 6.33 -10.73 -5.67
CA VAL A 69 7.00 -12.00 -5.96
C VAL A 69 6.10 -12.92 -6.80
N ILE A 70 4.80 -12.99 -6.50
CA ILE A 70 3.86 -13.77 -7.29
C ILE A 70 3.76 -13.21 -8.71
N GLN A 71 3.66 -11.88 -8.86
CA GLN A 71 3.60 -11.23 -10.18
C GLN A 71 4.85 -11.51 -11.02
N LEU A 72 6.02 -11.51 -10.36
CA LEU A 72 7.29 -11.88 -10.94
C LEU A 72 7.33 -13.35 -11.40
N LEU A 73 6.91 -14.29 -10.54
CA LEU A 73 6.94 -15.73 -10.85
C LEU A 73 5.93 -16.13 -11.93
N THR A 74 4.77 -15.48 -11.96
CA THR A 74 3.69 -15.76 -12.91
C THR A 74 3.82 -14.98 -14.22
N ASN A 75 4.83 -14.12 -14.35
CA ASN A 75 5.06 -13.24 -15.51
C ASN A 75 3.86 -12.37 -15.89
N VAL A 76 2.94 -12.11 -14.95
CA VAL A 76 1.79 -11.22 -15.16
C VAL A 76 2.14 -9.74 -14.96
N GLY A 77 3.29 -9.45 -14.35
CA GLY A 77 3.74 -8.09 -14.05
C GLY A 77 5.26 -7.97 -13.90
N SER A 78 5.72 -6.80 -13.45
CA SER A 78 7.10 -6.52 -13.07
C SER A 78 7.20 -6.45 -11.55
N PHE A 79 8.32 -6.90 -11.00
CA PHE A 79 8.65 -6.66 -9.60
C PHE A 79 9.05 -5.18 -9.44
N ASP A 80 8.32 -4.43 -8.62
CA ASP A 80 8.58 -3.01 -8.36
C ASP A 80 8.65 -2.71 -6.85
N VAL A 81 9.83 -2.26 -6.39
CA VAL A 81 10.04 -1.83 -5.01
C VAL A 81 9.17 -0.61 -4.66
N ASP A 82 8.85 0.23 -5.64
CA ASP A 82 8.03 1.42 -5.41
C ASP A 82 6.59 1.03 -5.08
N ASP A 83 6.09 -0.04 -5.67
CA ASP A 83 4.76 -0.58 -5.39
C ASP A 83 4.68 -1.12 -3.96
N ILE A 84 5.74 -1.76 -3.46
CA ILE A 84 5.84 -2.17 -2.05
C ILE A 84 5.78 -0.96 -1.12
N ILE A 85 6.44 0.15 -1.49
CA ILE A 85 6.44 1.39 -0.72
C ILE A 85 5.03 2.00 -0.70
N LEU A 86 4.39 2.12 -1.88
CA LEU A 86 3.04 2.68 -2.02
C LEU A 86 2.00 1.83 -1.28
N ASN A 87 2.07 0.51 -1.42
CA ASN A 87 1.18 -0.43 -0.74
C ASN A 87 1.35 -0.33 0.78
N THR A 88 2.59 -0.27 1.27
CA THR A 88 2.87 -0.09 2.71
C THR A 88 2.33 1.25 3.22
N PHE A 89 2.44 2.31 2.42
CA PHE A 89 1.83 3.61 2.73
C PHE A 89 0.30 3.54 2.74
N GLY A 90 -0.30 2.76 1.83
CA GLY A 90 -1.73 2.42 1.85
C GLY A 90 -2.16 1.77 3.16
N VAL A 91 -1.41 0.78 3.64
CA VAL A 91 -1.67 0.14 4.95
C VAL A 91 -1.62 1.15 6.10
N PHE A 92 -0.64 2.05 6.08
CA PHE A 92 -0.53 3.13 7.06
C PHE A 92 -1.77 4.03 7.07
N LEU A 93 -2.20 4.51 5.90
CA LEU A 93 -3.40 5.35 5.77
C LEU A 93 -4.67 4.62 6.20
N GLY A 94 -4.83 3.36 5.79
CA GLY A 94 -5.96 2.53 6.22
C GLY A 94 -6.04 2.37 7.74
N TYR A 95 -4.90 2.25 8.41
CA TYR A 95 -4.84 2.20 9.88
C TYR A 95 -5.22 3.54 10.54
N ILE A 96 -4.80 4.67 9.96
CA ILE A 96 -5.24 6.00 10.44
C ILE A 96 -6.76 6.12 10.34
N ILE A 97 -7.35 5.72 9.22
CA ILE A 97 -8.81 5.73 9.02
C ILE A 97 -9.49 4.88 10.09
N PHE A 98 -8.94 3.71 10.42
CA PHE A 98 -9.44 2.87 11.51
C PHE A 98 -9.39 3.59 12.88
N ILE A 99 -8.30 4.29 13.20
CA ILE A 99 -8.21 5.07 14.45
C ILE A 99 -9.28 6.15 14.49
N LEU A 100 -9.43 6.92 13.41
CA LEU A 100 -10.42 7.99 13.31
C LEU A 100 -11.84 7.44 13.46
N PHE A 101 -12.14 6.34 12.77
CA PHE A 101 -13.43 5.65 12.86
C PHE A 101 -13.73 5.19 14.29
N LYS A 102 -12.76 4.53 14.94
CA LYS A 102 -12.88 4.11 16.33
C LYS A 102 -13.09 5.30 17.28
N PHE A 103 -12.37 6.40 17.07
CA PHE A 103 -12.50 7.61 17.88
C PHE A 103 -13.89 8.25 17.74
N ILE A 104 -14.44 8.32 16.52
CA ILE A 104 -15.76 8.87 16.26
C ILE A 104 -16.87 8.01 16.90
N ILE A 105 -16.77 6.68 16.78
CA ILE A 105 -17.75 5.76 17.39
C ILE A 105 -17.70 5.85 18.91
N TRP A 106 -16.50 5.79 19.51
CA TRP A 106 -16.36 5.86 20.96
C TRP A 106 -16.85 7.19 21.55
N ARG A 107 -16.80 8.30 20.80
CA ARG A 107 -17.34 9.59 21.23
C ARG A 107 -18.88 9.66 21.21
N ARG A 108 -19.55 8.70 20.56
CA ARG A 108 -21.02 8.62 20.46
C ARG A 108 -21.65 7.70 21.51
N GLU A 109 -20.85 6.94 22.24
CA GLU A 109 -21.26 6.15 23.42
C GLU A 109 -21.02 6.95 24.70
#